data_AF-A0A0Q5UXL0-F1
#
_entry.id   AF-A0A0Q5UXL0-F1
#
_cell.length_a   1.000
_cell.length_b   1.000
_cell.length_c   1.000
_cell.angle_alpha   90.00
_cell.angle_beta   90.00
_cell.angle_gamma   90.00
#
_symmetry.space_group_name_H-M   'P 1'
#
loop_
_entity.id
_entity.type
_entity.pdbx_description
1 polymer ?
#
loop_
_entity_poly.entity_id
_entity_poly.type
_entity_poly.pdbx_seq_one_letter_code
_entity_poly.pdbx_strand_id
1 'polypeptide(L)' 'MTDQDRIEALLDIADPERTDDAAKSAQLAVLGLATKGVKGRFQPTIAGWSLLAERGRGFRKED' A
#
# COMPACT_ATOMS: atom_id res chain seq x y z
N MET A 1 -5.56 -7.17 -10.07
CA MET A 1 -4.64 -6.79 -9.00
C MET A 1 -4.25 -8.03 -8.20
N THR A 2 -3.02 -8.52 -8.36
CA THR A 2 -2.49 -9.63 -7.56
C THR A 2 -2.06 -9.14 -6.17
N ASP A 3 -1.70 -10.04 -5.27
CA ASP A 3 -1.16 -9.65 -3.96
C ASP A 3 0.14 -8.83 -4.08
N GLN A 4 1.05 -9.26 -4.97
CA GLN A 4 2.28 -8.52 -5.26
C GLN A 4 1.98 -7.11 -5.80
N ASP A 5 1.03 -6.97 -6.72
CA ASP A 5 0.64 -5.67 -7.29
C ASP A 5 -0.01 -4.75 -6.23
N ARG A 6 -0.72 -5.31 -5.24
CA ARG A 6 -1.22 -4.55 -4.07
C ARG A 6 -0.08 -4.02 -3.21
N ILE A 7 0.92 -4.85 -2.96
CA ILE A 7 2.08 -4.47 -2.15
C ILE A 7 2.89 -3.38 -2.85
N GLU A 8 3.16 -3.53 -4.15
CA GLU A 8 3.89 -2.49 -4.90
C GLU A 8 3.12 -1.17 -4.93
N ALA A 9 1.82 -1.20 -5.20
CA ALA A 9 0.99 0.01 -5.16
C ALA A 9 0.93 0.64 -3.76
N LEU A 10 0.90 -0.17 -2.70
CA LEU A 10 0.95 0.32 -1.32
C LEU A 10 2.30 0.96 -0.98
N LEU A 11 3.40 0.43 -1.52
CA LEU A 11 4.73 1.02 -1.40
C LEU A 11 4.83 2.34 -2.16
N ASP A 12 4.25 2.41 -3.37
CA ASP A 12 4.25 3.62 -4.19
C ASP A 12 3.49 4.79 -3.53
N ILE A 13 2.47 4.53 -2.70
CA ILE A 13 1.78 5.57 -1.92
C ILE A 13 2.41 5.86 -0.56
N ALA A 14 3.13 4.90 0.02
CA ALA A 14 3.76 5.04 1.33
C ALA A 14 5.10 5.77 1.25
N ASP A 15 5.82 5.59 0.14
CA ASP A 15 7.12 6.17 -0.11
C ASP A 15 7.00 7.44 -0.96
N PRO A 16 7.41 8.62 -0.45
CA PRO A 16 7.29 9.88 -1.18
C PRO A 16 8.27 10.04 -2.34
N GLU A 17 9.29 9.18 -2.44
CA GLU A 17 10.25 9.15 -3.56
C GLU A 17 9.74 8.28 -4.72
N ARG A 18 8.71 7.47 -4.49
CA ARG A 18 8.05 6.63 -5.50
C ARG A 18 6.92 7.38 -6.21
N THR A 19 6.63 6.95 -7.43
CA THR A 19 5.56 7.53 -8.25
C THR A 19 4.26 6.78 -8.00
N ASP A 20 3.28 7.47 -7.44
CA ASP A 20 1.91 6.99 -7.29
C ASP A 20 1.23 6.76 -8.64
N ASP A 21 0.64 5.59 -8.83
CA ASP A 21 -0.27 5.30 -9.94
C ASP A 21 -1.73 5.47 -9.47
N ALA A 22 -2.37 6.54 -9.95
CA ALA A 22 -3.72 6.89 -9.51
C ALA A 22 -4.77 5.79 -9.77
N ALA A 23 -4.58 4.95 -10.80
CA ALA A 23 -5.50 3.85 -11.10
C ALA A 23 -5.33 2.70 -10.09
N LYS A 24 -4.08 2.36 -9.74
CA LYS A 24 -3.79 1.36 -8.69
C LYS A 24 -4.23 1.85 -7.32
N SER A 25 -4.03 3.13 -7.02
CA SER A 25 -4.42 3.72 -5.74
C SER A 25 -5.93 3.82 -5.57
N ALA A 26 -6.67 4.07 -6.65
CA ALA A 26 -8.12 3.95 -6.65
C ALA A 26 -8.58 2.50 -6.40
N GLN A 27 -7.91 1.50 -6.98
CA GLN A 27 -8.21 0.09 -6.70
C GLN A 27 -7.92 -0.29 -5.25
N LEU A 28 -6.81 0.18 -4.67
CA LEU A 28 -6.51 0.00 -3.24
C LEU A 28 -7.59 0.61 -2.34
N ALA A 29 -8.15 1.75 -2.73
CA ALA A 29 -9.24 2.38 -1.99
C ALA A 29 -10.55 1.56 -2.04
N VAL A 30 -10.87 0.96 -3.19
CA VAL A 30 -12.01 0.02 -3.31
C VAL A 30 -11.79 -1.22 -2.44
N LEU A 31 -10.55 -1.68 -2.29
CA LEU A 31 -10.19 -2.82 -1.43
C LEU A 31 -10.09 -2.45 0.06
N GLY A 32 -10.29 -1.18 0.42
CA GLY A 32 -10.15 -0.70 1.81
C GLY A 32 -8.69 -0.67 2.33
N LEU A 33 -7.71 -0.86 1.44
CA LEU A 33 -6.28 -0.87 1.75
C LEU A 33 -5.64 0.53 1.70
N ALA A 34 -6.25 1.45 0.96
CA ALA A 34 -5.87 2.85 0.92
C ALA A 34 -7.08 3.77 1.12
N THR A 35 -6.85 5.02 1.46
CA THR A 35 -7.90 6.05 1.53
C THR A 35 -7.40 7.35 0.92
N LYS A 36 -8.32 8.13 0.36
CA LYS A 36 -8.01 9.43 -0.25
C LYS A 36 -7.93 10.49 0.85
N GLY A 37 -6.74 11.06 1.04
CA GLY A 37 -6.49 12.13 1.99
C GLY A 37 -6.91 13.51 1.48
N VAL A 38 -6.80 14.51 2.37
CA VAL A 38 -7.24 15.91 2.16
C VAL A 38 -6.59 16.64 0.98
N LYS A 39 -5.41 16.20 0.50
CA LYS A 39 -4.73 16.78 -0.67
C LYS A 39 -4.91 15.98 -1.96
N GLY A 40 -5.86 15.05 -1.99
CA GLY A 40 -6.07 14.16 -3.13
C GLY A 40 -5.03 13.03 -3.27
N ARG A 41 -4.05 12.96 -2.36
CA ARG A 41 -3.10 11.84 -2.26
C ARG A 41 -3.75 10.65 -1.55
N PHE A 42 -3.42 9.46 -1.99
CA PHE A 42 -3.80 8.24 -1.29
C PHE A 42 -2.83 7.97 -0.14
N GLN A 43 -3.34 7.38 0.94
CA GLN A 43 -2.54 6.94 2.07
C GLN A 43 -2.99 5.53 2.46
N PRO A 44 -2.07 4.65 2.89
CA PRO A 44 -2.45 3.32 3.36
C PRO A 44 -3.37 3.42 4.58
N THR A 45 -4.41 2.59 4.62
CA THR A 45 -5.22 2.39 5.83
C THR A 45 -4.48 1.48 6.81
N ILE A 46 -5.06 1.26 7.99
CA ILE A 46 -4.54 0.26 8.94
C ILE A 46 -4.41 -1.12 8.27
N ALA A 47 -5.37 -1.52 7.43
CA ALA A 47 -5.31 -2.78 6.71
C ALA A 47 -4.19 -2.80 5.66
N GLY A 48 -3.97 -1.69 4.95
CA GLY A 48 -2.84 -1.55 4.01
C GLY A 48 -1.49 -1.66 4.71
N TRP A 49 -1.33 -1.01 5.87
CA TRP A 49 -0.12 -1.13 6.68
C TRP A 49 0.08 -2.55 7.23
N SER A 50 -0.99 -3.24 7.64
CA SER A 50 -0.90 -4.64 8.06
C SER A 50 -0.43 -5.56 6.93
N LEU A 51 -0.95 -5.39 5.71
CA LEU A 51 -0.53 -6.18 4.55
C LEU A 51 0.97 -5.98 4.24
N LEU A 52 1.44 -4.72 4.27
CA LEU A 52 2.87 -4.41 4.14
C LEU A 52 3.70 -5.07 5.25
N ALA A 53 3.21 -5.02 6.50
CA ALA A 53 3.89 -5.59 7.64
C ALA A 53 3.94 -7.13 7.61
N GLU A 54 2.88 -7.81 7.15
CA GLU A 54 2.87 -9.27 6.96
C GLU A 54 3.94 -9.70 5.96
N ARG A 55 4.08 -8.97 4.85
CA ARG A 55 5.15 -9.22 3.88
C ARG A 55 6.54 -8.95 4.44
N GLY A 56 6.69 -7.91 5.26
CA GLY A 56 7.93 -7.56 5.95
C GLY A 56 8.30 -8.53 7.07
N ARG A 57 7.32 -9.11 7.77
CA ARG A 57 7.54 -10.16 8.79
C ARG A 57 8.11 -11.43 8.19
N GLY A 58 7.74 -11.78 6.96
CA GLY A 58 8.40 -12.87 6.22
C GLY A 58 9.91 -12.65 6.01
N PHE A 59 10.43 -11.44 6.27
CA PHE A 59 11.85 -11.12 6.22
C PHE A 59 12.54 -11.13 7.59
N ARG A 60 11.81 -11.24 8.72
CA ARG A 60 12.44 -11.54 10.02
C ARG A 60 12.87 -13.01 9.99
N LYS A 61 14.09 -13.21 9.53
CA LYS A 61 14.91 -14.36 9.88
C LYS A 61 14.86 -14.48 11.41
N GLU A 62 14.29 -15.55 11.92
CA GLU A 62 14.46 -15.96 13.31
C GLU A 62 15.98 -15.98 13.60
N ASP A 63 16.39 -15.24 14.62
CA ASP A 63 17.73 -15.33 15.23
C ASP A 63 17.64 -16.30 16.41
#